data_AF-A0A271TZN2-F1
#
_entry.id   AF-A0A271TZN2-F1
#
_cell.length_a   1.000
_cell.length_b   1.000
_cell.length_c   1.000
_cell.angle_alpha   90.00
_cell.angle_beta   90.00
_cell.angle_gamma   90.00
#
_symmetry.space_group_name_H-M   'P 1'
#
loop_
_entity.id
_entity.type
_entity.pdbx_description
1 polymer ?
#
loop_
_entity_poly.entity_id
_entity_poly.type
_entity_poly.pdbx_seq_one_letter_code
_entity_poly.pdbx_strand_id
1 'polypeptide(L)' 'MIEHRTEMRQTAIKSLQEAEEALTALAMSYELQPDDKASSCHPRTGTLSTASQVRKLRRVVEKQKT' A
#
# COMPACT_ATOMS: atom_id res chain seq x y z
N MET A 1 -4.99 -22.53 -18.32
CA MET A 1 -3.93 -21.49 -18.20
C MET A 1 -4.50 -20.10 -17.90
N ILE A 2 -5.56 -19.64 -18.56
CA ILE A 2 -6.18 -18.31 -18.31
C ILE A 2 -6.78 -18.19 -16.89
N GLU A 3 -7.38 -19.27 -16.38
CA GLU A 3 -7.97 -19.31 -15.03
C GLU A 3 -6.92 -19.13 -13.94
N HIS A 4 -5.83 -19.90 -13.98
CA HIS A 4 -4.72 -19.78 -13.02
C HIS A 4 -4.09 -18.37 -13.00
N ARG A 5 -3.92 -17.74 -14.17
CA ARG A 5 -3.42 -16.36 -14.26
C ARG A 5 -4.40 -15.36 -13.64
N THR A 6 -5.70 -15.61 -13.77
CA THR A 6 -6.76 -14.78 -13.16
C THR A 6 -6.78 -14.92 -11.65
N GLU A 7 -6.67 -16.15 -11.13
CA GLU A 7 -6.57 -16.44 -9.70
C GLU A 7 -5.35 -15.75 -9.09
N MET A 8 -4.16 -15.91 -9.68
CA MET A 8 -2.95 -15.23 -9.20
C MET A 8 -3.09 -13.71 -9.21
N ARG A 9 -3.75 -13.14 -10.22
CA ARG A 9 -4.01 -11.69 -10.28
C ARG A 9 -4.92 -11.26 -9.13
N GLN A 10 -5.99 -11.99 -8.86
CA GLN A 10 -6.91 -11.69 -7.75
C GLN A 10 -6.21 -11.82 -6.40
N THR A 11 -5.42 -12.87 -6.19
CA THR A 11 -4.60 -13.04 -4.98
C THR A 11 -3.65 -11.86 -4.80
N ALA A 12 -2.94 -11.46 -5.87
CA ALA A 12 -2.03 -10.31 -5.81
C ALA A 12 -2.76 -9.00 -5.47
N ILE A 13 -3.93 -8.74 -6.07
CA ILE A 13 -4.74 -7.55 -5.77
C ILE A 13 -5.13 -7.53 -4.29
N LYS A 14 -5.61 -8.67 -3.76
CA LYS A 14 -6.02 -8.80 -2.36
C LYS A 14 -4.84 -8.55 -1.42
N SER A 15 -3.69 -9.20 -1.65
CA SER A 15 -2.50 -9.01 -0.82
C SER A 15 -1.99 -7.57 -0.86
N LEU A 16 -2.05 -6.90 -2.01
CA LEU A 16 -1.66 -5.49 -2.12
C LEU A 16 -2.64 -4.56 -1.37
N GLN A 17 -3.92 -4.89 -1.34
CA GLN A 17 -4.90 -4.15 -0.55
C GLN A 17 -4.65 -4.30 0.95
N GLU A 18 -4.45 -5.54 1.42
CA GLU A 18 -4.12 -5.81 2.83
C GLU A 18 -2.83 -5.10 3.26
N ALA A 19 -1.81 -5.07 2.39
CA ALA A 19 -0.58 -4.34 2.64
C ALA A 19 -0.79 -2.81 2.67
N GLU A 20 -1.62 -2.24 1.79
CA GLU A 20 -1.98 -0.81 1.80
C GLU A 20 -2.63 -0.41 3.14
N GLU A 21 -3.57 -1.24 3.62
CA GLU A 21 -4.28 -1.02 4.89
C GLU A 21 -3.33 -1.13 6.08
N ALA A 22 -2.50 -2.17 6.14
CA ALA A 22 -1.54 -2.38 7.23
C ALA A 22 -0.49 -1.26 7.32
N LEU A 23 0.06 -0.82 6.18
CA LEU A 23 1.01 0.30 6.14
C LEU A 23 0.35 1.62 6.54
N THR A 24 -0.90 1.84 6.15
CA THR A 24 -1.64 3.04 6.55
C THR A 24 -1.89 3.05 8.06
N ALA A 25 -2.29 1.92 8.64
CA ALA A 25 -2.48 1.78 10.08
C ALA A 25 -1.16 2.01 10.86
N LEU A 26 -0.06 1.40 10.41
CA LEU A 26 1.27 1.61 10.98
C LEU A 26 1.71 3.08 10.86
N ALA A 27 1.42 3.73 9.74
CA ALA A 27 1.73 5.15 9.58
C ALA A 27 0.97 6.02 10.58
N MET A 28 -0.29 5.69 10.86
CA MET A 28 -1.11 6.42 11.83
C MET A 28 -0.72 6.13 13.27
N SER A 29 -0.07 5.00 13.57
CA SER A 29 0.41 4.69 14.92
C SER A 29 1.68 5.44 15.31
N TYR A 30 2.39 6.07 14.36
CA TYR A 30 3.50 6.95 14.71
C TYR A 30 2.95 8.26 15.29
N GLU A 31 3.11 8.42 16.60
CA GLU A 31 2.79 9.65 17.31
C GLU A 31 3.56 10.84 16.73
N LEU A 32 2.85 11.94 16.49
CA LEU A 32 3.45 13.24 16.26
C LEU A 32 3.11 14.12 17.44
N GLN A 33 4.04 14.96 17.87
CA GLN A 33 3.68 16.02 18.81
C GLN A 33 2.61 16.91 18.16
N PRO A 34 1.68 17.49 18.95
CA PRO A 34 0.52 18.22 18.43
C PRO A 34 0.82 19.39 17.49
N ASP A 35 2.08 19.84 17.39
CA ASP A 35 2.52 20.90 16.47
C ASP A 35 3.65 20.47 15.51
N ASP A 36 4.07 19.20 15.57
CA ASP A 36 5.14 18.69 14.73
C ASP A 36 4.60 18.23 13.36
N LYS A 37 5.11 18.87 12.31
CA LYS A 37 4.99 18.30 10.96
C LYS A 37 5.93 17.12 10.86
N ALA A 38 5.41 15.97 10.43
CA ALA A 38 6.24 14.83 10.08
C ALA A 38 7.29 15.27 9.05
N SER A 39 8.56 15.30 9.45
CA SER A 39 9.67 15.61 8.56
C SER A 39 9.75 14.54 7.45
N SER A 40 10.51 14.82 6.40
CA SER A 40 10.76 13.85 5.33
C SER A 40 11.43 12.56 5.82
N CYS A 41 12.18 12.64 6.94
CA CYS A 41 12.83 11.51 7.57
C CYS A 41 11.96 10.81 8.63
N HIS A 42 10.77 11.36 8.93
CA HIS A 42 9.89 10.78 9.93
C HIS A 42 9.35 9.42 9.45
N PRO A 43 9.31 8.38 10.30
CA PRO A 43 8.81 7.06 9.93
C PRO A 43 7.41 7.10 9.29
N ARG A 44 6.50 7.95 9.81
CA ARG A 44 5.18 8.19 9.21
C ARG A 44 5.24 8.57 7.74
N THR A 45 6.15 9.46 7.35
CA THR A 45 6.29 9.93 5.97
C THR A 45 6.78 8.81 5.07
N GLY A 46 7.79 8.06 5.52
CA GLY A 46 8.30 6.89 4.81
C GLY A 46 7.22 5.81 4.61
N THR A 47 6.50 5.46 5.67
CA THR A 47 5.46 4.44 5.63
C THR A 47 4.27 4.85 4.77
N LEU A 48 3.83 6.12 4.80
CA LEU A 48 2.81 6.63 3.87
C LEU A 48 3.26 6.64 2.42
N SER A 49 4.55 6.93 2.17
CA SER A 49 5.12 6.86 0.83
C SER A 49 5.07 5.43 0.30
N THR A 50 5.45 4.44 1.12
CA THR A 50 5.36 3.03 0.78
C THR A 50 3.92 2.58 0.54
N ALA A 51 2.97 2.96 1.41
CA ALA A 51 1.54 2.68 1.21
C ALA A 51 1.03 3.23 -0.14
N SER A 52 1.47 4.45 -0.49
CA SER A 52 1.14 5.07 -1.78
C SER A 52 1.73 4.32 -2.98
N GLN A 53 2.94 3.76 -2.85
CA GLN A 53 3.56 2.93 -3.89
C GLN A 53 2.82 1.60 -4.05
N VAL A 54 2.43 0.94 -2.95
CA VAL A 54 1.63 -0.29 -2.95
C VAL A 54 0.27 -0.04 -3.64
N ARG A 55 -0.41 1.05 -3.31
CA ARG A 55 -1.65 1.47 -3.98
C ARG A 55 -1.48 1.65 -5.49
N LYS A 56 -0.38 2.28 -5.91
CA LYS A 56 -0.06 2.44 -7.35
C LYS A 56 0.13 1.09 -8.02
N LEU A 57 0.88 0.17 -7.39
CA LEU A 57 1.10 -1.17 -7.91
C LEU A 57 -0.21 -1.95 -8.04
N ARG A 58 -1.08 -1.91 -7.02
CA ARG A 58 -2.42 -2.54 -7.06
C ARG A 58 -3.22 -2.07 -8.27
N ARG A 59 -3.27 -0.76 -8.50
CA ARG A 59 -3.97 -0.17 -9.66
C ARG A 59 -3.38 -0.61 -11.01
N VAL A 60 -2.07 -0.85 -11.08
CA VAL A 60 -1.44 -1.38 -12.29
C VAL A 60 -1.88 -2.81 -12.53
N VAL A 61 -1.86 -3.65 -11.49
CA VAL A 61 -2.29 -5.06 -11.56
C VAL A 61 -3.78 -5.18 -11.90
N GLU A 62 -4.64 -4.32 -11.33
CA GLU A 62 -6.07 -4.24 -11.65
C GLU A 62 -6.33 -3.91 -13.13
N LYS A 63 -5.49 -3.03 -13.72
CA LYS A 63 -5.62 -2.60 -15.11
C LYS A 63 -5.03 -3.59 -16.12
N GLN A 64 -4.20 -4.52 -15.69
CA GLN A 64 -3.70 -5.56 -16.58
C GLN A 64 -4.86 -6.48 -16.98
N LYS A 65 -5.31 -6.32 -18.23
CA LYS A 65 -6.23 -7.27 -18.86
C LYS A 65 -5.48 -8.58 -19.09
N THR A 66 -6.11 -9.68 -18.68
CA THR A 66 -5.64 -11.05 -18.89
C THR A 66 -5.34 -11.35 -20.34
#